data_AF-A0A1X7M426-F1
#
_entry.id   AF-A0A1X7M426-F1
#
_cell.length_a   1.000
_cell.length_b   1.000
_cell.length_c   1.000
_cell.angle_alpha   90.00
_cell.angle_beta   90.00
_cell.angle_gamma   90.00
#
_symmetry.space_group_name_H-M   'P 1'
#
loop_
_entity.id
_entity.type
_entity.pdbx_description
1 polymer ?
#
loop_
_entity_poly.entity_id
_entity_poly.type
_entity_poly.pdbx_seq_one_letter_code
_entity_poly.pdbx_strand_id
1 'polypeptide(L)'
;MSATTERRYLDFIARAKSNGAAMLSFHCPHCNSEILTPAAPVGDAWNSMSTCPYCEGLFMKVTTNHCVKTGVLSPDATVIWGE
;
A
#
# COMPACT_ATOMS: atom_id res chain seq x y z
N MET A 1 -3.58 -17.60 -7.66
CA MET A 1 -2.74 -17.01 -6.61
C MET A 1 -1.28 -17.14 -7.05
N SER A 2 -0.63 -16.07 -7.50
CA SER A 2 0.81 -16.12 -7.77
C SER A 2 1.56 -16.09 -6.44
N ALA A 3 2.04 -17.24 -5.97
CA ALA A 3 2.76 -17.40 -4.69
C ALA A 3 4.01 -16.50 -4.54
N THR A 4 4.44 -15.84 -5.63
CA THR A 4 5.63 -14.99 -5.65
C THR A 4 5.38 -13.56 -5.16
N THR A 5 4.20 -12.98 -5.40
CA THR A 5 3.92 -11.57 -5.04
C THR A 5 3.78 -11.40 -3.54
N GLU A 6 2.99 -12.26 -2.89
CA GLU A 6 2.82 -12.26 -1.44
C GLU A 6 4.15 -12.46 -0.71
N ARG A 7 4.97 -13.42 -1.15
CA ARG A 7 6.28 -13.67 -0.54
C ARG A 7 7.22 -12.47 -0.64
N ARG A 8 7.31 -11.83 -1.82
CA ARG A 8 8.12 -10.61 -2.01
C ARG A 8 7.66 -9.47 -1.10
N TYR A 9 6.34 -9.34 -0.93
CA TYR A 9 5.75 -8.38 -0.02
C TYR A 9 6.15 -8.68 1.44
N LEU A 10 5.98 -9.92 1.91
CA LEU A 10 6.36 -10.30 3.28
C LEU A 10 7.86 -10.07 3.53
N ASP A 11 8.72 -10.43 2.57
CA ASP A 11 10.15 -10.20 2.66
C ASP A 11 10.49 -8.69 2.72
N PHE A 12 9.76 -7.86 1.96
CA PHE A 12 9.90 -6.40 2.02
C PHE A 12 9.49 -5.84 3.38
N ILE A 13 8.36 -6.27 3.93
CA ILE A 13 7.88 -5.83 5.25
C ILE A 13 8.85 -6.24 6.35
N ALA A 14 9.36 -7.48 6.31
CA ALA A 14 10.35 -7.95 7.27
C ALA A 14 11.62 -7.08 7.25
N ARG A 15 12.15 -6.79 6.05
CA ARG A 15 13.32 -5.90 5.91
C ARG A 15 13.05 -4.49 6.41
N ALA A 16 11.90 -3.91 6.07
CA ALA A 16 11.54 -2.55 6.51
C ALA A 16 11.46 -2.47 8.05
N LYS A 17 10.82 -3.45 8.69
CA LYS A 17 10.73 -3.53 10.15
C LYS A 17 12.10 -3.69 10.81
N SER A 18 12.96 -4.57 10.28
CA SER A 18 14.33 -4.73 10.80
C SER A 18 15.18 -3.47 10.68
N ASN A 19 14.88 -2.62 9.70
CA ASN A 19 15.52 -1.31 9.53
C ASN A 19 14.90 -0.20 10.41
N GLY A 20 13.97 -0.53 11.29
CA GLY A 20 13.34 0.41 12.22
C GLY A 20 12.23 1.27 11.60
N ALA A 21 11.72 0.92 10.42
CA ALA A 21 10.62 1.67 9.81
C ALA A 21 9.33 1.53 10.65
N ALA A 22 8.69 2.67 10.94
CA ALA A 22 7.32 2.68 11.43
C ALA A 22 6.38 2.14 10.34
N MET A 23 5.41 1.31 10.74
CA MET A 23 4.50 0.64 9.82
C MET A 23 3.09 1.16 10.01
N LEU A 24 2.38 1.37 8.90
CA LEU A 24 0.95 1.67 8.87
C LEU A 24 0.21 0.50 8.25
N SER A 25 -0.95 0.16 8.81
CA SER A 25 -1.90 -0.74 8.18
C SER A 25 -2.98 0.04 7.43
N PHE A 26 -3.47 -0.56 6.35
CA PHE A 26 -4.59 -0.06 5.57
C PHE A 26 -5.28 -1.22 4.85
N HIS A 27 -6.51 -1.03 4.41
CA HIS A 27 -7.24 -2.05 3.67
C HIS A 27 -7.10 -1.83 2.16
N CYS A 28 -6.89 -2.93 1.43
CA CYS A 28 -6.94 -2.92 -0.03
C CYS A 28 -8.31 -2.41 -0.52
N PRO A 29 -8.37 -1.42 -1.42
CA PRO A 29 -9.66 -0.91 -1.90
C PRO A 29 -10.41 -1.90 -2.81
N HIS A 30 -9.78 -2.99 -3.24
CA HIS A 30 -10.38 -4.01 -4.12
C HIS A 30 -10.91 -5.24 -3.38
N CYS A 31 -10.11 -5.78 -2.47
CA CYS A 31 -10.40 -7.05 -1.78
C CYS A 31 -10.52 -6.92 -0.26
N ASN A 32 -10.36 -5.70 0.27
CA ASN A 32 -10.42 -5.38 1.69
C ASN A 32 -9.44 -6.17 2.59
N SER A 33 -8.42 -6.81 2.03
CA SER A 33 -7.35 -7.42 2.82
C SER A 33 -6.51 -6.33 3.50
N GLU A 34 -6.12 -6.54 4.75
CA GLU A 34 -5.21 -5.65 5.46
C GLU A 34 -3.78 -5.76 4.88
N ILE A 35 -3.17 -4.63 4.55
CA ILE A 35 -1.83 -4.50 4.00
C ILE A 35 -1.02 -3.57 4.91
N LEU A 36 0.27 -3.87 5.06
CA LEU A 36 1.23 -3.02 5.75
C LEU A 36 2.08 -2.22 4.75
N THR A 37 2.44 -1.01 5.14
CA THR A 37 3.41 -0.17 4.40
C THR A 37 4.25 0.64 5.36
N PRO A 38 5.53 0.94 5.05
CA PRO A 38 6.29 1.92 5.83
C PRO A 38 5.58 3.27 5.84
N ALA A 39 5.57 3.92 6.99
CA ALA A 39 5.17 5.31 7.16
C ALA A 39 6.20 6.23 6.48
N ALA A 40 5.73 7.36 5.94
CA ALA A 40 6.64 8.41 5.48
C ALA A 40 7.24 9.16 6.69
N PRO A 41 8.40 9.83 6.53
CA PRO A 41 8.92 10.77 7.52
C PRO A 41 7.89 11.86 7.88
N VAL A 42 8.03 12.44 9.06
CA VAL A 42 7.17 13.54 9.51
C VAL A 42 7.34 14.74 8.58
N GLY A 43 6.24 15.26 8.05
CA GLY A 43 6.22 16.38 7.10
C GLY A 43 6.21 15.95 5.63
N ASP A 44 6.45 14.67 5.34
CA ASP A 44 6.46 14.12 3.99
C ASP A 44 5.15 13.37 3.64
N ALA A 45 4.89 13.26 2.34
CA ALA A 45 3.87 12.39 1.78
C ALA A 45 4.43 11.65 0.56
N TRP A 46 4.25 10.34 0.52
CA TRP A 46 4.69 9.49 -0.59
C TRP A 46 3.50 9.00 -1.39
N ASN A 47 3.47 9.35 -2.67
CA ASN A 47 2.47 8.89 -3.60
C ASN A 47 3.05 7.73 -4.44
N SER A 48 2.33 6.61 -4.54
CA SER A 48 2.83 5.44 -5.27
C SER A 48 1.70 4.64 -5.90
N MET A 49 1.90 4.22 -7.15
CA MET A 49 1.11 3.16 -7.79
C MET A 49 1.53 1.82 -7.20
N SER A 50 0.57 1.08 -6.66
CA SER A 50 0.79 -0.15 -5.88
C SER A 50 -0.12 -1.27 -6.35
N THR A 51 0.37 -2.50 -6.24
CA THR A 51 -0.41 -3.71 -6.51
C THR A 51 -0.68 -4.44 -5.21
N CYS A 52 -1.92 -4.85 -4.97
CA CYS A 52 -2.30 -5.63 -3.80
C CYS A 52 -1.57 -6.99 -3.81
N PRO A 53 -0.85 -7.36 -2.74
CA PRO A 53 -0.14 -8.64 -2.72
C PRO A 53 -1.06 -9.85 -2.69
N TYR A 54 -2.34 -9.67 -2.37
CA TYR A 54 -3.33 -10.74 -2.19
C TYR A 54 -4.26 -10.93 -3.40
N CYS A 55 -4.76 -9.84 -3.97
CA CYS A 55 -5.71 -9.88 -5.09
C CYS A 55 -5.14 -9.35 -6.41
N GLU A 56 -3.88 -8.90 -6.41
CA GLU A 56 -3.19 -8.35 -7.59
C GLU A 56 -3.84 -7.09 -8.19
N GLY A 57 -4.81 -6.51 -7.49
CA GLY A 57 -5.49 -5.27 -7.89
C GLY A 57 -4.56 -4.07 -7.82
N LEU A 58 -4.56 -3.25 -8.87
CA LEU A 58 -3.77 -2.02 -8.96
C LEU A 58 -4.52 -0.86 -8.29
N PHE A 59 -3.85 -0.11 -7.43
CA PHE A 59 -4.40 1.06 -6.76
C PHE A 59 -3.34 2.14 -6.58
N MET A 60 -3.78 3.39 -6.44
CA MET A 60 -2.94 4.48 -6.00
C MET A 60 -2.97 4.56 -4.48
N LYS A 61 -1.83 4.85 -3.84
CA LYS A 61 -1.81 5.21 -2.42
C LYS A 61 -1.00 6.47 -2.16
N VAL A 62 -1.41 7.21 -1.13
CA VAL A 62 -0.65 8.32 -0.54
C VAL A 62 -0.41 7.97 0.92
N THR A 63 0.86 7.84 1.29
CA THR A 63 1.28 7.49 2.65
C THR A 63 1.93 8.70 3.31
N THR A 64 1.45 9.06 4.50
CA THR A 64 2.08 10.05 5.39
C THR A 64 2.78 9.33 6.55
N ASN A 65 3.18 10.07 7.58
CA ASN A 65 3.71 9.50 8.81
C ASN A 65 2.66 8.80 9.70
N HIS A 66 1.36 9.01 9.45
CA HIS A 66 0.30 8.51 10.33
C HIS A 66 -0.93 7.94 9.60
N CYS A 67 -1.06 8.12 8.28
CA CYS A 67 -2.19 7.61 7.53
C CYS A 67 -1.81 7.15 6.12
N VAL A 68 -2.63 6.27 5.56
CA VAL A 68 -2.56 5.85 4.16
C VAL A 68 -3.92 6.09 3.55
N LYS A 69 -3.96 6.87 2.47
CA LYS A 69 -5.15 7.02 1.63
C LYS A 69 -4.98 6.17 0.39
N THR A 70 -6.03 5.46 0.00
CA THR A 70 -6.03 4.63 -1.21
C THR A 70 -7.07 5.15 -2.20
N GLY A 71 -6.79 4.95 -3.48
CA GLY A 71 -7.72 5.25 -4.56
C GLY A 71 -7.64 4.20 -5.66
N VAL A 72 -8.78 3.92 -6.28
CA VAL A 72 -8.89 3.02 -7.43
C VAL A 72 -8.78 3.81 -8.72
N LEU A 73 -8.23 3.19 -9.77
CA LEU A 73 -8.19 3.81 -11.09
C LEU A 73 -9.49 3.55 -11.82
N SER A 74 -10.07 4.61 -12.37
CA SER A 74 -11.19 4.54 -13.29
C SER A 74 -10.71 4.27 -14.73
N PRO A 75 -11.62 3.89 -15.64
CA PRO A 75 -11.29 3.70 -17.06
C PRO A 75 -10.76 4.96 -17.78
N ASP A 76 -11.09 6.15 -17.29
CA ASP A 76 -10.61 7.44 -17.85
C ASP A 76 -9.28 7.92 -17.23
N ALA A 77 -8.56 7.01 -16.55
CA ALA A 77 -7.29 7.26 -15.90
C ALA A 77 -7.33 8.30 -14.76
N THR A 78 -8.51 8.56 -14.19
CA THR A 78 -8.64 9.32 -12.95
C THR A 78 -8.52 8.41 -11.72
N VAL A 79 -8.15 8.98 -10.58
CA VAL A 79 -8.08 8.25 -9.30
C VAL A 79 -9.30 8.61 -8.48
N ILE A 80 -10.12 7.60 -8.18
CA ILE A 80 -11.27 7.72 -7.27
C ILE A 80 -10.76 7.34 -5.88
N TRP A 81 -10.61 8.35 -5.01
CA TRP A 81 -10.16 8.15 -3.64
C TRP A 81 -11.27 7.51 -2.81
N GLY A 82 -10.90 6.53 -1.99
CA GLY A 82 -11.79 6.00 -0.96
C GLY A 82 -12.07 7.08 0.09
N GLU A 83 -13.28 7.05 0.64
CA GLU A 83 -13.71 7.90 1.77
C GLU A 83 -12.96 7.54 3.07
#